data_AF-A0A3R7EX46-F1
#
_entry.id   AF-A0A3R7EX46-F1
#
_cell.length_a   1.000
_cell.length_b   1.000
_cell.length_c   1.000
_cell.angle_alpha   90.00
_cell.angle_beta   90.00
_cell.angle_gamma   90.00
#
_symmetry.space_group_name_H-M   'P 1'
#
loop_
_entity.id
_entity.type
_entity.pdbx_description
1 polymer ?
#
loop_
_entity_poly.entity_id
_entity_poly.type
_entity_poly.pdbx_seq_one_letter_code
_entity_poly.pdbx_strand_id
1 'polypeptide(L)'
;MGYTSRSYHRGFGLKPPVELGKEYEADIIEMSHRGDAGVAKIQGFVIFVSNTKQGDHVKFVITRIGRRYAMAEPVRERKDEE
;
A
#
# COMPACT_ATOMS: atom_id res chain seq x y z
N MET A 1 24.36 44.86 12.09
CA MET A 1 24.58 43.76 11.11
C MET A 1 25.13 42.55 11.87
N GLY A 2 24.62 41.32 11.77
CA GLY A 2 23.74 40.75 10.76
C GLY A 2 22.55 39.98 11.35
N TYR A 3 21.40 40.24 10.75
CA TYR A 3 20.25 39.37 10.76
C TYR A 3 20.48 38.31 9.70
N THR A 4 20.34 37.03 10.03
CA THR A 4 19.63 36.04 9.19
C THR A 4 19.41 34.77 9.99
N SER A 5 18.26 34.73 10.66
CA SER A 5 17.43 33.53 10.68
C SER A 5 17.27 33.00 9.25
N ARG A 6 17.72 31.77 8.98
CA ARG A 6 17.16 30.98 7.88
C ARG A 6 17.27 29.49 8.17
N SER A 7 16.13 28.95 8.59
CA SER A 7 15.74 27.56 8.55
C SER A 7 16.26 26.85 7.31
N TYR A 8 16.85 25.67 7.51
CA TYR A 8 16.78 24.59 6.53
C TYR A 8 16.19 23.36 7.21
N HIS A 9 14.87 23.37 7.31
CA HIS A 9 14.07 22.18 7.09
C HIS A 9 14.52 21.51 5.79
N ARG A 10 15.49 20.60 5.82
CA ARG A 10 15.80 19.73 4.68
C ARG A 10 16.50 18.46 5.12
N GLY A 11 15.68 17.57 5.67
CA GLY A 11 15.94 16.14 5.70
C GLY A 11 14.58 15.50 5.52
N PHE A 12 14.16 15.39 4.26
CA PHE A 12 12.94 14.72 3.84
C PHE A 12 12.83 13.37 4.57
N GLY A 13 12.06 13.35 5.64
CA GLY A 13 11.48 12.16 6.21
C GLY A 13 10.50 11.63 5.18
N LEU A 14 11.02 10.93 4.17
CA LEU A 14 10.23 10.08 3.29
C LEU A 14 9.75 8.92 4.15
N LYS A 15 8.79 9.20 5.02
CA LYS A 15 7.98 8.15 5.62
C LYS A 15 7.41 7.38 4.44
N PRO A 16 7.59 6.05 4.38
CA PRO A 16 6.86 5.28 3.40
C PRO A 16 5.37 5.64 3.55
N PRO A 17 4.63 5.82 2.44
CA PRO A 17 3.21 6.19 2.49
C PRO A 17 2.34 5.12 3.18
N VAL A 18 2.94 4.00 3.54
CA VAL A 18 2.35 2.83 4.17
C VAL A 18 3.10 2.49 5.46
N GLU A 19 2.35 2.09 6.49
CA GLU A 19 2.90 1.65 7.78
C GLU A 19 2.66 0.14 7.98
N LEU A 20 3.63 -0.54 8.59
CA LEU A 20 3.52 -1.95 8.96
C LEU A 20 2.44 -2.13 10.03
N GLY A 21 1.61 -3.16 9.89
CA GLY A 21 0.55 -3.50 10.84
C GLY A 21 -0.65 -2.55 10.82
N LYS A 22 -0.70 -1.61 9.87
CA LYS A 22 -1.90 -0.80 9.63
C LYS A 22 -2.77 -1.44 8.56
N GLU A 23 -4.06 -1.27 8.75
CA GLU A 23 -5.10 -1.64 7.81
C GLU A 23 -5.28 -0.51 6.81
N TYR A 24 -5.30 -0.87 5.54
CA TYR A 24 -5.60 0.04 4.45
C TYR A 24 -6.64 -0.59 3.55
N GLU A 25 -7.42 0.27 2.90
CA GLU A 25 -8.35 -0.12 1.84
C GLU A 25 -7.81 0.37 0.51
N ALA A 26 -7.83 -0.51 -0.48
CA ALA A 26 -7.55 -0.13 -1.86
C ALA A 26 -8.25 -1.07 -2.83
N ASP A 27 -8.48 -0.52 -4.01
CA ASP A 27 -9.05 -1.25 -5.13
C ASP A 27 -7.99 -2.14 -5.78
N ILE A 28 -8.35 -3.39 -6.01
CA ILE A 28 -7.54 -4.31 -6.81
C ILE A 28 -7.76 -3.96 -8.29
N ILE A 29 -6.76 -3.30 -8.86
CA ILE A 29 -6.81 -2.78 -10.23
C ILE A 29 -6.61 -3.91 -11.24
N GLU A 30 -5.71 -4.84 -10.88
CA GLU A 30 -5.31 -5.94 -11.74
C GLU A 30 -4.97 -7.17 -10.91
N MET A 31 -5.18 -8.35 -11.47
CA MET A 31 -4.67 -9.61 -10.94
C MET A 31 -3.41 -10.01 -11.68
N SER A 32 -2.46 -10.66 -11.01
CA SER A 32 -1.31 -11.24 -11.70
C SER A 32 -1.80 -12.18 -12.81
N HIS A 33 -1.11 -12.20 -13.95
CA HIS A 33 -1.46 -13.04 -15.11
C HIS A 33 -1.56 -14.54 -14.76
N ARG A 34 -0.98 -14.95 -13.63
CA ARG A 34 -1.02 -16.32 -13.08
C ARG A 34 -2.23 -16.60 -12.16
N GLY A 35 -2.91 -15.56 -11.70
CA GLY A 35 -4.08 -15.65 -10.83
C GLY A 35 -3.80 -15.80 -9.34
N ASP A 36 -2.53 -15.86 -8.91
CA ASP A 36 -2.18 -16.12 -7.50
C ASP A 36 -2.30 -14.90 -6.55
N ALA A 37 -2.24 -13.65 -7.07
CA ALA A 37 -2.24 -12.44 -6.25
C ALA A 37 -2.86 -11.24 -6.96
N GLY A 38 -3.59 -10.40 -6.21
CA GLY A 38 -4.09 -9.11 -6.67
C GLY A 38 -3.06 -8.00 -6.45
N VAL A 39 -3.04 -7.06 -7.39
CA VAL A 39 -2.16 -5.91 -7.39
C VAL A 39 -2.98 -4.66 -7.09
N ALA A 40 -2.72 -4.06 -5.93
CA ALA A 40 -3.20 -2.73 -5.60
C ALA A 40 -2.08 -1.70 -5.88
N LYS A 41 -2.45 -0.53 -6.41
CA LYS A 41 -1.50 0.56 -6.64
C LYS A 41 -2.00 1.82 -5.94
N ILE A 42 -1.27 2.24 -4.91
CA ILE A 42 -1.57 3.48 -4.17
C ILE A 42 -0.48 4.50 -4.49
N GLN A 43 -0.82 5.59 -5.17
CA GLN A 43 0.11 6.70 -5.46
C GLN A 43 1.46 6.27 -6.09
N GLY A 44 1.44 5.22 -6.91
CA GLY A 44 2.66 4.67 -7.54
C GLY A 44 3.42 3.63 -6.70
N PHE A 45 2.90 3.28 -5.53
CA PHE A 45 3.40 2.21 -4.68
C PHE A 45 2.60 0.92 -4.93
N VAL A 46 3.31 -0.17 -5.24
CA VAL A 46 2.71 -1.46 -5.58
C VAL A 46 2.54 -2.29 -4.32
N ILE A 47 1.32 -2.73 -4.06
CA ILE A 47 0.95 -3.54 -2.90
C ILE A 47 0.42 -4.86 -3.44
N PHE A 48 1.12 -5.94 -3.06
CA PHE A 48 0.71 -7.29 -3.39
C PHE A 48 -0.21 -7.79 -2.29
N VAL A 49 -1.45 -8.12 -2.67
CA VAL A 49 -2.45 -8.66 -1.76
C VAL A 49 -2.76 -10.09 -2.21
N SER A 50 -2.45 -11.05 -1.35
CA SER A 50 -2.73 -12.48 -1.61
C SER A 50 -4.21 -12.77 -1.40
N ASN A 51 -4.81 -13.73 -2.14
CA ASN A 51 -6.23 -14.10 -2.00
C ASN A 51 -7.26 -12.98 -2.32
N THR A 52 -7.01 -12.18 -3.35
CA THR A 52 -7.94 -11.12 -3.79
C THR A 52 -8.29 -11.23 -5.26
N LYS A 53 -9.52 -10.84 -5.62
CA LYS A 53 -10.00 -10.82 -7.00
C LYS A 53 -9.82 -9.45 -7.66
N GLN A 54 -9.73 -9.43 -8.98
CA GLN A 54 -9.68 -8.18 -9.76
C GLN A 54 -11.00 -7.41 -9.65
N GLY A 55 -10.93 -6.08 -9.54
CA GLY A 55 -12.10 -5.20 -9.45
C GLY A 55 -12.69 -5.10 -8.05
N ASP A 56 -12.04 -5.71 -7.06
CA ASP A 56 -12.58 -5.85 -5.73
C ASP A 56 -11.97 -4.80 -4.78
N HIS A 57 -12.81 -4.14 -3.96
CA HIS A 57 -12.35 -3.18 -2.95
C HIS A 57 -12.13 -3.89 -1.62
N VAL A 58 -10.88 -4.22 -1.30
CA VAL A 58 -10.55 -5.06 -0.13
C VAL A 58 -9.81 -4.25 0.92
N LYS A 59 -10.14 -4.52 2.19
CA LYS A 59 -9.30 -4.10 3.31
C LYS A 59 -8.18 -5.11 3.49
N PHE A 60 -6.97 -4.62 3.67
CA PHE A 60 -5.79 -5.45 3.88
C PHE A 60 -4.89 -4.86 4.96
N VAL A 61 -4.22 -5.74 5.69
CA VAL A 61 -3.22 -5.38 6.69
C VAL A 61 -1.84 -5.55 6.09
N ILE A 62 -1.00 -4.52 6.21
CA ILE A 62 0.36 -4.58 5.68
C ILE A 62 1.21 -5.40 6.64
N THR A 63 1.60 -6.60 6.21
CA THR A 63 2.45 -7.50 6.98
C THR A 63 3.93 -7.25 6.70
N ARG A 64 4.27 -6.73 5.52
CA ARG A 64 5.66 -6.48 5.13
C ARG A 64 5.81 -5.29 4.18
N ILE A 65 6.77 -4.41 4.45
CA ILE A 65 7.13 -3.28 3.58
C ILE A 65 8.53 -3.52 3.02
N GLY A 66 8.64 -3.45 1.69
CA GLY A 66 9.89 -3.41 0.96
C GLY A 66 10.22 -1.99 0.50
N ARG A 67 11.39 -1.83 -0.16
CA ARG A 67 11.88 -0.51 -0.62
C ARG A 67 11.00 0.14 -1.70
N ARG A 68 10.22 -0.65 -2.45
CA ARG A 68 9.37 -0.21 -3.59
C ARG A 68 7.99 -0.87 -3.64
N TYR A 69 7.73 -1.82 -2.75
CA TYR A 69 6.49 -2.59 -2.71
C TYR A 69 6.12 -2.93 -1.27
N ALA A 70 4.86 -3.28 -1.02
CA ALA A 70 4.44 -3.91 0.23
C ALA A 70 3.73 -5.24 -0.06
N MET A 71 3.80 -6.14 0.90
CA MET A 71 2.94 -7.31 0.98
C MET A 71 1.90 -7.06 2.05
N ALA A 72 0.67 -7.37 1.72
CA ALA A 72 -0.46 -7.25 2.62
C ALA A 72 -1.34 -8.49 2.52
N GLU A 73 -2.05 -8.78 3.60
CA GLU A 73 -3.03 -9.85 3.65
C GLU A 73 -4.43 -9.23 3.75
N PRO A 74 -5.41 -9.68 2.95
CA PRO A 74 -6.75 -9.14 3.01
C PRO A 74 -7.42 -9.59 4.30
N VAL A 75 -8.09 -8.67 4.99
CA VAL A 75 -8.91 -8.96 6.18
C VAL A 75 -10.36 -9.21 5.78
N ARG A 76 -10.59 -9.71 4.56
CA ARG A 76 -11.93 -9.77 3.98
C ARG A 76 -12.67 -11.04 4.37
N GLU A 77 -13.76 -10.87 5.11
CA GLU A 77 -14.83 -11.85 5.19
C GLU A 77 -15.49 -11.98 3.81
N ARG A 78 -15.63 -13.25 3.38
CA ARG A 78 -16.20 -13.73 2.12
C ARG A 78 -17.11 -12.73 1.39
N LYS A 79 -16.72 -12.37 0.18
CA LYS A 79 -17.68 -11.98 -0.85
C LYS A 79 -17.42 -12.81 -2.10
N ASP A 80 -17.90 -14.04 -2.02
CA ASP A 80 -18.20 -14.90 -3.15
C ASP A 80 -19.66 -15.31 -2.98
N GLU A 81 -20.57 -14.43 -3.38
CA GLU A 81 -21.92 -14.84 -3.75
C GLU A 81 -22.26 -14.09 -5.04
N GLU A 82 -21.96 -14.75 -6.16
CA GLU A 82 -22.79 -14.88 -7.36
C GLU A 82 -22.28 -16.05 -8.20
#